data_AF-A0A7K0QM52-F1
#
_entry.id   AF-A0A7K0QM52-F1
#
_cell.length_a   1.000
_cell.length_b   1.000
_cell.length_c   1.000
_cell.angle_alpha   90.00
_cell.angle_beta   90.00
_cell.angle_gamma   90.00
#
_symmetry.space_group_name_H-M   'P 1'
#
loop_
_entity.id
_entity.type
_entity.pdbx_description
1 polymer ?
#
loop_
_entity_poly.entity_id
_entity_poly.type
_entity_poly.pdbx_seq_one_letter_code
_entity_poly.pdbx_strand_id
1 'polypeptide(L)'
;MSVAGPILVVALFGLVAWFVSAPLRRGAVERAVEAIDGQRADLEAARDAKYREIRDLEMDHRTGKLSDEDWRQLDRGLRAEAVDLLHRLDELNAADGDGPGLASAPERVERATIAQR
;
A
#
# COMPACT_ATOMS: atom_id res chain seq x y z
N MET A 1 -34.48 38.31 27.60
CA MET A 1 -34.33 37.97 26.16
C MET A 1 -34.19 36.46 26.08
N SER A 2 -35.16 35.76 25.51
CA SER A 2 -35.26 34.30 25.60
C SER A 2 -34.21 33.62 24.71
N VAL A 3 -33.14 33.10 25.32
CA VAL A 3 -32.03 32.39 24.64
C VAL A 3 -32.44 31.05 24.01
N ALA A 4 -33.65 30.56 24.32
CA ALA A 4 -34.20 29.34 23.75
C ALA A 4 -34.38 29.42 22.22
N GLY A 5 -34.73 30.60 21.70
CA GLY A 5 -34.88 30.83 20.26
C GLY A 5 -33.59 30.60 19.47
N PRO A 6 -32.48 31.31 19.77
CA PRO A 6 -31.23 31.13 19.04
C PRO A 6 -30.61 29.73 19.21
N ILE A 7 -30.79 29.08 20.37
CA ILE A 7 -30.30 27.71 20.60
C ILE A 7 -31.01 26.72 19.65
N LEU A 8 -32.33 26.84 19.49
CA LEU A 8 -33.09 26.01 18.55
C LEU A 8 -32.63 26.19 17.11
N VAL A 9 -32.34 27.42 16.71
CA VAL A 9 -31.83 27.73 15.35
C VAL A 9 -30.46 27.09 15.13
N VAL A 10 -29.53 27.22 16.08
CA VAL A 10 -28.19 26.62 15.97
C VAL A 10 -28.26 25.10 15.95
N ALA A 11 -29.10 24.49 16.80
CA ALA A 11 -29.30 23.05 16.84
C ALA A 11 -29.86 22.51 15.52
N LEU A 12 -30.87 23.20 14.95
CA LEU A 12 -31.44 22.82 13.66
C LEU A 12 -30.41 22.97 12.53
N PHE A 13 -29.63 24.05 12.53
CA PHE A 13 -28.59 24.28 11.53
C PHE A 13 -27.49 23.23 11.60
N GLY A 14 -27.07 22.82 12.80
CA GLY A 14 -26.11 21.74 13.01
C GLY A 14 -26.62 20.39 12.52
N LEU A 15 -27.90 20.08 12.73
CA LEU A 15 -28.53 18.86 12.24
C LEU A 15 -28.57 18.82 10.71
N VAL A 16 -28.95 19.92 10.07
CA VAL A 16 -28.96 20.05 8.60
C VAL A 16 -27.54 19.94 8.04
N ALA A 17 -26.58 20.63 8.66
CA ALA A 17 -25.18 20.55 8.27
C ALA A 17 -24.64 19.12 8.39
N TRP A 18 -25.01 18.38 9.44
CA TRP A 18 -24.65 16.97 9.60
C TRP A 18 -25.31 16.10 8.52
N PHE A 19 -26.61 16.26 8.29
CA PHE A 19 -27.34 15.48 7.30
C PHE A 19 -26.80 15.68 5.87
N VAL A 20 -26.42 16.91 5.52
CA VAL A 20 -25.79 17.24 4.23
C VAL A 20 -24.33 16.79 4.18
N SER A 21 -23.60 16.89 5.29
CA SER A 21 -22.20 16.44 5.35
C SER A 21 -22.06 14.91 5.29
N ALA A 22 -23.06 14.15 5.71
CA ALA A 22 -23.04 12.69 5.70
C ALA A 22 -22.89 12.06 4.28
N PRO A 23 -23.69 12.41 3.26
CA PRO A 23 -23.51 11.89 1.90
C PRO A 23 -22.22 12.41 1.24
N LEU A 24 -21.81 13.66 1.50
CA LEU A 24 -20.53 14.19 0.98
C LEU A 24 -19.33 13.46 1.58
N ARG A 25 -19.35 13.15 2.89
CA ARG A 25 -18.29 12.35 3.53
C ARG A 25 -18.24 10.93 2.97
N ARG A 26 -19.39 10.30 2.72
CA ARG A 26 -19.43 8.96 2.10
C ARG A 26 -18.77 8.95 0.73
N GLY A 27 -19.14 9.88 -0.16
CA GLY A 27 -18.53 9.98 -1.49
C GLY A 27 -17.07 10.47 -1.50
N ALA A 28 -16.60 11.12 -0.43
CA ALA A 28 -15.18 11.47 -0.28
C ALA A 28 -14.34 10.25 0.14
N VAL A 29 -14.88 9.39 1.03
CA VAL A 29 -14.22 8.15 1.44
C VAL A 29 -14.15 7.16 0.28
N GLU A 30 -15.24 6.98 -0.46
CA GLU A 30 -15.30 6.06 -1.61
C GLU A 30 -14.30 6.45 -2.71
N ARG A 31 -14.20 7.75 -3.05
CA ARG A 31 -13.18 8.25 -3.98
C ARG A 31 -11.76 8.12 -3.46
N ALA A 32 -11.54 8.21 -2.16
CA ALA A 32 -10.22 8.01 -1.58
C ALA A 32 -9.79 6.53 -1.66
N VAL A 33 -10.71 5.60 -1.40
CA VAL A 33 -10.48 4.16 -1.57
C VAL A 33 -10.18 3.83 -3.03
N GLU A 34 -10.98 4.32 -3.98
CA GLU A 34 -10.78 4.09 -5.41
C GLU A 34 -9.42 4.65 -5.91
N ALA A 35 -8.98 5.79 -5.39
CA ALA A 35 -7.67 6.36 -5.72
C ALA A 35 -6.50 5.51 -5.20
N ILE A 36 -6.64 4.93 -4.01
CA ILE A 36 -5.64 4.02 -3.43
C ILE A 36 -5.58 2.72 -4.24
N ASP A 37 -6.73 2.13 -4.58
CA ASP A 37 -6.80 0.93 -5.40
C ASP A 37 -6.19 1.15 -6.80
N GLY A 38 -6.41 2.32 -7.40
CA GLY A 38 -5.77 2.71 -8.66
C GLY A 38 -4.24 2.81 -8.56
N GLN A 39 -3.73 3.43 -7.49
CA GLN A 39 -2.29 3.51 -7.25
C GLN A 39 -1.64 2.14 -7.06
N ARG A 40 -2.32 1.22 -6.36
CA ARG A 40 -1.88 -0.17 -6.20
C ARG A 40 -1.81 -0.89 -7.54
N ALA A 41 -2.87 -0.79 -8.35
CA ALA A 41 -2.92 -1.43 -9.67
C ALA A 41 -1.80 -0.93 -10.61
N ASP A 42 -1.49 0.37 -10.58
CA ASP A 42 -0.40 0.95 -11.37
C ASP A 42 0.98 0.41 -10.93
N LEU A 43 1.20 0.28 -9.61
CA LEU A 43 2.43 -0.29 -9.06
C LEU A 43 2.59 -1.78 -9.38
N GLU A 44 1.50 -2.56 -9.31
CA GLU A 44 1.50 -3.96 -9.71
C GLU A 44 1.81 -4.13 -11.20
N ALA A 45 1.22 -3.29 -12.05
CA ALA A 45 1.51 -3.28 -13.48
C ALA A 45 2.98 -2.94 -13.77
N ALA A 46 3.55 -1.98 -13.04
CA ALA A 46 4.97 -1.63 -13.15
C ALA A 46 5.89 -2.80 -12.71
N ARG A 47 5.56 -3.48 -11.61
CA ARG A 47 6.27 -4.68 -11.15
C ARG A 47 6.24 -5.77 -12.22
N ASP A 48 5.07 -6.06 -12.78
CA ASP A 48 4.90 -7.13 -13.77
C ASP A 48 5.59 -6.80 -15.10
N ALA A 49 5.67 -5.53 -15.47
CA ALA A 49 6.48 -5.07 -16.59
C ALA A 49 7.97 -5.32 -16.35
N LYS A 50 8.49 -4.97 -15.16
CA LYS A 50 9.89 -5.19 -14.79
C LYS A 50 10.25 -6.67 -14.70
N TYR A 51 9.35 -7.52 -14.20
CA TYR A 51 9.55 -8.97 -14.16
C TYR A 51 9.66 -9.59 -15.55
N ARG A 52 8.90 -9.09 -16.53
CA ARG A 52 9.03 -9.51 -17.93
C ARG A 52 10.38 -9.15 -18.51
N GLU A 53 10.85 -7.93 -18.27
CA GLU A 53 12.17 -7.46 -18.72
C GLU A 53 13.30 -8.34 -18.17
N ILE A 54 13.27 -8.69 -16.88
CA ILE A 54 14.24 -9.62 -16.26
C ILE A 54 14.21 -10.99 -16.94
N ARG A 55 13.01 -11.51 -17.20
CA ARG A 55 12.84 -12.84 -17.79
C ARG A 55 13.31 -12.90 -19.24
N ASP A 56 13.09 -11.83 -20.00
CA ASP A 56 13.57 -11.71 -21.37
C ASP A 56 15.10 -11.62 -21.41
N LEU A 57 15.70 -10.87 -20.48
CA LEU A 57 17.16 -10.77 -20.33
C LEU A 57 17.81 -12.12 -19.96
N GLU A 58 17.15 -12.89 -19.09
CA GLU A 58 17.58 -14.26 -18.76
C GLU A 58 17.44 -15.23 -19.94
N MET A 59 16.43 -15.04 -20.79
CA MET A 59 16.25 -15.81 -22.02
C MET A 59 17.33 -15.48 -23.06
N ASP A 60 17.70 -14.21 -23.20
CA ASP A 60 18.77 -13.77 -24.10
C ASP A 60 20.16 -14.26 -23.64
N HIS A 61 20.40 -14.32 -22.32
CA HIS A 61 21.60 -14.96 -21.77
C HIS A 61 21.64 -16.47 -22.08
N ARG A 62 20.54 -17.21 -21.84
CA ARG A 62 20.48 -18.65 -22.15
C ARG A 62 20.63 -18.97 -23.63
N THR A 63 20.22 -18.07 -24.50
CA THR A 63 20.41 -18.23 -25.96
C THR A 63 21.81 -17.84 -26.45
N GLY A 64 22.70 -17.41 -25.54
CA GLY A 64 24.10 -17.10 -25.83
C GLY A 64 24.33 -15.73 -26.44
N LYS A 65 23.33 -14.83 -26.41
CA LYS A 65 23.47 -13.45 -26.92
C LYS A 65 24.16 -12.52 -25.92
N LEU A 66 24.23 -12.92 -24.65
CA LEU A 66 24.80 -12.13 -23.57
C LEU A 66 25.93 -12.90 -22.90
N SER A 67 27.04 -12.24 -22.61
CA SER A 67 28.12 -12.83 -21.83
C SER A 67 27.69 -12.99 -20.36
N ASP A 68 28.24 -13.98 -19.66
CA ASP A 68 27.98 -14.21 -18.23
C ASP A 68 28.29 -12.98 -17.35
N GLU A 69 29.28 -12.18 -17.74
CA GLU A 69 29.72 -11.01 -17.00
C GLU A 69 28.75 -9.84 -17.16
N ASP A 70 28.27 -9.61 -18.38
CA ASP A 70 27.26 -8.59 -18.69
C ASP A 70 25.90 -8.94 -18.07
N TRP A 71 25.52 -10.22 -18.12
CA TRP A 71 24.30 -10.72 -17.49
C TRP A 71 24.29 -10.48 -15.98
N ARG A 72 25.38 -10.84 -15.28
CA ARG A 72 25.50 -10.62 -13.83
C ARG A 72 25.43 -9.15 -13.44
N GLN A 73 25.90 -8.25 -14.30
CA GLN A 73 25.86 -6.82 -14.04
C GLN A 73 24.44 -6.26 -14.17
N LEU A 74 23.71 -6.67 -15.22
CA LEU A 74 22.32 -6.27 -15.48
C LEU A 74 21.33 -6.89 -14.47
N ASP A 75 21.48 -8.17 -14.15
CA ASP A 75 20.63 -8.89 -13.19
C ASP A 75 20.66 -8.25 -11.79
N ARG A 76 21.84 -7.83 -11.31
CA ARG A 76 21.95 -7.16 -10.01
C ARG A 76 21.22 -5.81 -9.97
N GLY A 77 21.30 -5.02 -11.05
CA GLY A 77 20.61 -3.73 -11.14
C GLY A 77 19.10 -3.90 -11.16
N LEU A 78 18.61 -4.77 -12.04
CA LEU A 78 17.17 -5.03 -12.19
C LEU A 78 16.56 -5.64 -10.93
N ARG A 79 17.28 -6.52 -10.22
CA ARG A 79 16.84 -7.06 -8.93
C ARG A 79 16.75 -5.99 -7.84
N ALA A 80 17.70 -5.06 -7.79
CA ALA A 80 17.65 -3.96 -6.84
C ALA A 80 16.42 -3.06 -7.09
N GLU A 81 16.14 -2.74 -8.35
CA GLU A 81 14.92 -2.00 -8.75
C GLU A 81 13.63 -2.77 -8.38
N ALA A 82 13.59 -4.08 -8.60
CA ALA A 82 12.44 -4.91 -8.26
C ALA A 82 12.19 -4.97 -6.74
N VAL A 83 13.25 -5.05 -5.92
CA VAL A 83 13.14 -5.03 -4.45
C VAL A 83 12.63 -3.68 -3.96
N ASP A 84 13.09 -2.57 -4.54
CA ASP A 84 12.61 -1.24 -4.17
C ASP A 84 11.12 -1.05 -4.50
N LEU A 85 10.66 -1.58 -5.63
CA LEU A 85 9.23 -1.61 -5.97
C LEU A 85 8.41 -2.44 -4.98
N LEU A 86 8.92 -3.59 -4.53
CA LEU A 86 8.26 -4.44 -3.53
C LEU A 86 8.14 -3.74 -2.18
N HIS A 87 9.20 -3.05 -1.71
CA HIS A 87 9.13 -2.29 -0.47
C HIS A 87 8.08 -1.17 -0.53
N ARG A 88 7.98 -0.44 -1.64
CA ARG A 88 6.97 0.61 -1.81
C ARG A 88 5.54 0.04 -1.80
N LEU A 89 5.34 -1.13 -2.40
CA LEU A 89 4.07 -1.86 -2.35
C LEU A 89 3.73 -2.30 -0.91
N ASP A 90 4.71 -2.80 -0.16
CA ASP A 90 4.52 -3.19 1.24
C ASP A 90 4.18 -1.99 2.14
N GLU A 91 4.80 -0.82 1.92
CA GLU A 91 4.48 0.42 2.64
C GLU A 91 3.04 0.89 2.38
N LEU A 92 2.58 0.81 1.12
CA LEU A 92 1.18 1.09 0.75
C LEU A 92 0.21 0.08 1.40
N ASN A 93 0.55 -1.21 1.38
CA ASN A 93 -0.26 -2.26 2.01
C ASN A 93 -0.37 -2.06 3.54
N ALA A 94 0.71 -1.63 4.18
CA ALA A 94 0.74 -1.33 5.61
C ALA A 94 -0.06 -0.07 5.96
N ALA A 95 -0.07 0.94 5.09
CA ALA A 95 -0.82 2.19 5.30
C ALA A 95 -2.34 2.01 5.21
N ASP A 96 -2.81 1.10 4.36
CA ASP A 96 -4.23 0.84 4.13
C ASP A 96 -4.86 -0.15 5.12
N GLY A 97 -4.08 -0.66 6.09
CA GLY A 97 -4.54 -1.59 7.12
C GLY A 97 -4.75 -3.04 6.63
N ASP A 98 -4.37 -3.35 5.40
CA ASP A 98 -4.40 -4.68 4.79
C ASP A 98 -3.00 -5.32 4.80
N GLY A 99 -2.26 -5.10 5.90
CA GLY A 99 -0.90 -5.58 6.04
C GLY A 99 -0.84 -7.12 5.97
N PRO A 100 0.06 -7.72 5.15
CA PRO A 100 0.27 -9.15 5.20
C PRO A 100 0.68 -9.53 6.63
N GLY A 101 -0.01 -10.52 7.19
CA GLY A 101 0.24 -11.13 8.50
C GLY A 101 1.59 -11.87 8.61
N LEU A 102 2.67 -11.28 8.12
CA LEU A 102 4.03 -11.78 8.20
C LEU A 102 4.92 -10.98 9.17
N ALA A 103 4.40 -9.94 9.84
CA ALA A 103 5.12 -9.20 10.89
C ALA A 103 4.75 -9.62 12.34
N SER A 104 4.02 -10.73 12.54
CA SER A 104 3.78 -11.30 13.87
C SER A 104 4.66 -12.53 14.17
N ALA A 105 5.98 -12.35 14.12
CA ALA A 105 6.97 -13.10 14.91
C ALA A 105 8.31 -12.36 14.89
N PRO A 106 8.65 -11.66 15.99
CA PRO A 106 9.52 -12.31 16.97
C PRO A 106 9.07 -12.25 18.44
N GLU A 107 7.84 -11.81 18.76
CA GLU A 107 7.41 -11.68 20.17
C GLU A 107 7.20 -13.04 20.90
N ARG A 108 7.18 -14.17 20.19
CA ARG A 108 7.09 -15.51 20.82
C ARG A 108 8.42 -16.05 21.34
N VAL A 109 9.56 -15.52 20.87
CA VAL A 109 10.88 -16.02 21.32
C VAL A 109 11.19 -15.54 22.73
N GLU A 110 10.72 -14.35 23.13
CA GLU A 110 10.99 -13.78 24.45
C GLU A 110 10.14 -14.41 25.57
N ARG A 111 8.90 -14.83 25.27
CA ARG A 111 8.03 -15.50 26.26
C ARG A 111 8.45 -16.94 26.57
N ALA A 112 9.21 -17.59 25.68
CA ALA A 112 9.71 -18.94 25.94
C ALA A 112 10.90 -18.94 26.93
N THR A 113 11.67 -17.85 27.00
CA THR A 113 12.86 -17.79 27.88
C THR A 113 12.52 -17.43 29.33
N ILE A 114 11.42 -16.71 29.57
CA ILE A 114 11.03 -16.27 30.93
C ILE A 114 10.29 -17.38 31.71
N ALA A 115 9.76 -18.40 31.04
CA ALA A 115 9.08 -19.52 31.70
C ALA A 115 10.01 -20.64 32.21
N GLN A 116 11.33 -20.55 31.96
CA GLN A 116 12.30 -21.59 32.33
C GLN A 116 13.33 -21.12 33.37
N ARG A 117 12.96 -20.19 34.25
CA ARG A 117 13.77 -19.82 35.41
C ARG A 117 12.95 -19.72 36.69
#